data_AF-A0A3A0AWP7-F1
#
_entry.id   AF-A0A3A0AWP7-F1
#
_cell.length_a   1.000
_cell.length_b   1.000
_cell.length_c   1.000
_cell.angle_alpha   90.00
_cell.angle_beta   90.00
_cell.angle_gamma   90.00
#
_symmetry.space_group_name_H-M   'P 1'
#
loop_
_entity.id
_entity.type
_entity.pdbx_description
1 polymer ?
#
loop_
_entity_poly.entity_id
_entity_poly.type
_entity_poly.pdbx_seq_one_letter_code
_entity_poly.pdbx_strand_id
1 'polypeptide(L)'
;MTPLTNDADLATTSGVIALANLQAQIDGLEALLAVGRLAVAQRAELIDLLTLRGQILGCSADYERAAALAEQLVQDAPFAGSALLARVRTHALFHRFTAALADLDVAEQCGSAPVTLDAERAVIFQALGRYDEALALCQNAVASRPDFASLSALAVLQAERGEIAGAERLFSEGRRRYRGVSPFPVALIDFQRGLMWRAQGDLKAARTWFDAAQRRVPAYAAARDHLAEVDAALAGVSH
;
A
#
# COMPACT_ATOMS: atom_id res chain seq x y z
N MET A 1 17.96 5.60 25.27
CA MET A 1 16.86 6.16 24.44
C MET A 1 17.45 7.18 23.49
N THR A 2 17.83 6.73 22.31
CA THR A 2 18.16 7.61 21.19
C THR A 2 16.86 8.32 20.78
N PRO A 3 16.84 9.63 20.52
CA PRO A 3 15.63 10.27 20.03
C PRO A 3 15.23 9.59 18.73
N LEU A 4 13.95 9.21 18.60
CA LEU A 4 13.32 8.89 17.31
C LEU A 4 13.48 10.15 16.46
N THR A 5 14.61 10.22 15.77
CA THR A 5 15.05 11.43 15.09
C THR A 5 14.17 11.56 13.87
N ASN A 6 13.58 12.74 13.73
CA ASN A 6 12.76 13.17 12.61
C ASN A 6 13.65 13.15 11.36
N ASP A 7 13.83 11.96 10.78
CA ASP A 7 14.71 11.67 9.65
C ASP A 7 14.30 12.62 8.52
N ALA A 8 15.21 13.55 8.20
CA ALA A 8 15.01 14.78 7.42
C ALA A 8 13.78 14.71 6.50
N ASP A 9 12.83 15.62 6.71
CA ASP A 9 11.49 15.55 6.13
C ASP A 9 11.58 15.34 4.60
N LEU A 10 11.29 14.11 4.15
CA LEU A 10 11.41 13.74 2.74
C LEU A 10 10.59 14.72 1.91
N ALA A 11 11.27 15.48 1.05
CA ALA A 11 10.65 16.47 0.18
C ALA A 11 9.70 15.77 -0.80
N THR A 12 8.42 15.81 -0.48
CA THR A 12 7.32 15.30 -1.30
C THR A 12 6.36 16.44 -1.61
N THR A 13 5.54 16.26 -2.64
CA THR A 13 4.41 17.15 -2.90
C THR A 13 3.54 17.21 -1.65
N SER A 14 3.06 18.39 -1.28
CA SER A 14 2.11 18.54 -0.17
C SER A 14 0.94 17.57 -0.33
N GLY A 15 0.53 16.89 0.76
CA GLY A 15 -0.56 15.92 0.76
C GLY A 15 -1.87 16.46 0.17
N VAL A 16 -2.17 17.75 0.40
CA VAL A 16 -3.37 18.41 -0.15
C VAL A 16 -3.28 18.53 -1.67
N ILE A 17 -2.12 18.98 -2.19
CA ILE A 17 -1.89 19.11 -3.64
C ILE A 17 -1.88 17.73 -4.29
N ALA A 18 -1.22 16.75 -3.67
CA ALA A 18 -1.18 15.38 -4.18
C ALA A 18 -2.57 14.75 -4.27
N LEU A 19 -3.45 15.01 -3.30
CA LEU A 19 -4.83 14.54 -3.34
C LEU A 19 -5.64 15.22 -4.44
N ALA A 20 -5.50 16.54 -4.62
CA ALA A 20 -6.13 17.25 -5.73
C ALA A 20 -5.67 16.71 -7.10
N ASN A 21 -4.36 16.43 -7.24
CA ASN A 21 -3.80 15.82 -8.44
C ASN A 21 -4.29 14.39 -8.67
N LEU A 22 -4.44 13.59 -7.60
CA LEU A 22 -5.01 12.24 -7.68
C LEU A 22 -6.46 12.31 -8.18
N GLN A 23 -7.27 13.20 -7.61
CA GLN A 23 -8.65 13.41 -8.04
C GLN A 23 -8.73 13.82 -9.50
N ALA A 24 -7.95 14.81 -9.94
CA ALA A 24 -7.95 15.27 -11.32
C ALA A 24 -7.53 14.18 -12.33
N GLN A 25 -6.59 13.31 -11.96
CA GLN A 25 -6.20 12.16 -12.79
C GLN A 25 -7.33 11.14 -12.92
N ILE A 26 -8.01 10.81 -11.81
CA ILE A 26 -9.17 9.91 -11.81
C ILE A 26 -10.28 10.48 -12.69
N ASP A 27 -10.64 11.76 -12.51
CA ASP A 27 -11.71 12.41 -13.29
C ASP A 27 -11.39 12.43 -14.79
N GLY A 28 -10.14 12.73 -15.16
CA GLY A 28 -9.69 12.72 -16.54
C GLY A 28 -9.76 11.32 -17.18
N LEU A 29 -9.32 10.30 -16.46
CA LEU A 29 -9.39 8.91 -16.92
C LEU A 29 -10.84 8.40 -16.99
N GLU A 30 -11.70 8.72 -16.01
CA GLU A 30 -13.13 8.36 -16.06
C GLU A 30 -13.84 9.01 -17.26
N ALA A 31 -13.56 10.29 -17.55
CA ALA A 31 -14.12 10.97 -18.71
C ALA A 31 -13.70 10.30 -20.03
N LEU A 32 -12.44 9.89 -20.16
CA LEU A 32 -11.96 9.16 -21.33
C LEU A 32 -12.53 7.74 -21.43
N LEU A 33 -12.74 7.07 -20.28
CA LEU A 33 -13.36 5.76 -20.23
C LEU A 33 -14.82 5.82 -20.73
N ALA A 34 -15.58 6.83 -20.31
CA ALA A 34 -16.98 7.01 -20.68
C ALA A 34 -17.19 7.14 -22.20
N VAL A 35 -16.19 7.61 -22.93
CA VAL A 35 -16.20 7.72 -24.40
C VAL A 35 -15.40 6.62 -25.10
N GLY A 36 -14.99 5.56 -24.37
CA GLY A 36 -14.31 4.38 -24.92
C GLY A 36 -12.90 4.63 -25.43
N ARG A 37 -12.18 5.62 -24.88
CA ARG A 37 -10.86 6.06 -25.38
C ARG A 37 -9.65 5.60 -24.55
N LEU A 38 -9.86 4.82 -23.49
CA LEU A 38 -8.75 4.33 -22.67
C LEU A 38 -8.15 3.03 -23.22
N ALA A 39 -6.83 3.01 -23.35
CA ALA A 39 -6.08 1.79 -23.55
C ALA A 39 -6.07 0.93 -22.26
N VAL A 40 -5.74 -0.37 -22.40
CA VAL A 40 -5.66 -1.32 -21.27
C VAL A 40 -4.80 -0.79 -20.13
N ALA A 41 -3.62 -0.25 -20.43
CA ALA A 41 -2.71 0.30 -19.42
C ALA A 41 -3.34 1.47 -18.64
N GLN A 42 -4.07 2.37 -19.31
CA GLN A 42 -4.72 3.51 -18.65
C GLN A 42 -5.94 3.09 -17.83
N ARG A 43 -6.63 2.01 -18.25
CA ARG A 43 -7.71 1.41 -17.45
C ARG A 43 -7.15 0.77 -16.18
N ALA A 44 -6.03 0.05 -16.28
CA ALA A 44 -5.33 -0.49 -15.12
C ALA A 44 -4.84 0.62 -14.17
N GLU A 45 -4.29 1.71 -14.72
CA GLU A 45 -3.90 2.89 -13.95
C GLU A 45 -5.08 3.52 -13.21
N LEU A 46 -6.24 3.69 -13.87
CA LEU A 46 -7.46 4.19 -13.21
C LEU A 46 -7.86 3.30 -12.02
N ILE A 47 -7.79 1.98 -12.16
CA ILE A 47 -8.10 1.03 -11.09
C ILE A 47 -7.13 1.19 -9.91
N ASP A 48 -5.83 1.34 -10.18
CA ASP A 48 -4.81 1.57 -9.15
C ASP A 48 -5.02 2.91 -8.44
N LEU A 49 -5.37 3.98 -9.17
CA LEU A 49 -5.64 5.30 -8.59
C LEU A 49 -6.91 5.32 -7.72
N LEU A 50 -7.98 4.65 -8.16
CA LEU A 50 -9.20 4.47 -7.36
C LEU A 50 -8.90 3.68 -6.09
N THR A 51 -8.13 2.59 -6.20
CA THR A 51 -7.70 1.80 -5.03
C THR A 51 -6.91 2.67 -4.05
N LEU A 52 -5.97 3.48 -4.54
CA LEU A 52 -5.20 4.41 -3.70
C LEU A 52 -6.09 5.46 -3.05
N ARG A 53 -7.04 6.06 -3.78
CA ARG A 53 -7.99 7.04 -3.22
C ARG A 53 -8.87 6.41 -2.14
N GLY A 54 -9.37 5.20 -2.38
CA GLY A 54 -10.11 4.40 -1.41
C GLY A 54 -9.31 4.16 -0.14
N GLN A 55 -8.01 3.84 -0.26
CA GLN A 55 -7.12 3.62 0.88
C GLN A 55 -6.84 4.89 1.68
N ILE A 56 -6.58 6.01 1.01
CA ILE A 56 -6.30 7.27 1.68
C ILE A 56 -7.56 7.84 2.33
N LEU A 57 -8.70 7.86 1.63
CA LEU A 57 -9.91 8.50 2.12
C LEU A 57 -10.83 7.58 2.93
N GLY A 58 -10.56 6.27 2.96
CA GLY A 58 -11.48 5.29 3.56
C GLY A 58 -12.79 5.15 2.77
N CYS A 59 -12.74 5.28 1.44
CA CYS A 59 -13.92 5.30 0.58
C CYS A 59 -14.22 3.92 -0.02
N SER A 60 -15.22 3.20 0.51
CA SER A 60 -15.62 1.89 -0.01
C SER A 60 -16.11 1.93 -1.46
N ALA A 61 -16.77 3.03 -1.86
CA ALA A 61 -17.26 3.19 -3.24
C ALA A 61 -16.13 3.18 -4.28
N ASP A 62 -14.94 3.68 -3.93
CA ASP A 62 -13.77 3.63 -4.80
C ASP A 62 -13.28 2.20 -5.01
N TYR A 63 -13.27 1.38 -3.96
CA TYR A 63 -12.91 -0.03 -4.07
C TYR A 63 -13.91 -0.82 -4.90
N GLU A 64 -15.21 -0.58 -4.71
CA GLU A 64 -16.26 -1.22 -5.51
C GLU A 64 -16.15 -0.83 -6.98
N ARG A 65 -15.90 0.45 -7.25
CA ARG A 65 -15.67 0.96 -8.61
C ARG A 65 -14.43 0.33 -9.24
N ALA A 66 -13.33 0.26 -8.51
CA ALA A 66 -12.08 -0.37 -8.95
C ALA A 66 -12.29 -1.85 -9.30
N ALA A 67 -12.98 -2.61 -8.44
CA ALA A 67 -13.32 -4.01 -8.69
C ALA A 67 -14.19 -4.18 -9.95
N ALA A 68 -15.24 -3.38 -10.12
CA ALA A 68 -16.11 -3.48 -11.29
C ALA A 68 -15.34 -3.19 -12.59
N LEU A 69 -14.44 -2.19 -12.57
CA LEU A 69 -13.60 -1.88 -13.72
C LEU A 69 -12.56 -2.96 -14.01
N ALA A 70 -12.00 -3.60 -12.99
CA ALA A 70 -11.04 -4.68 -13.16
C ALA A 70 -11.67 -5.92 -13.79
N GLU A 71 -12.89 -6.28 -13.39
CA GLU A 71 -13.65 -7.37 -14.03
C GLU A 71 -13.90 -7.07 -15.51
N GLN A 72 -14.37 -5.86 -15.82
CA GLN A 72 -14.58 -5.43 -17.20
C GLN A 72 -13.27 -5.44 -18.01
N LEU A 73 -12.17 -5.01 -17.40
CA LEU A 73 -10.87 -4.95 -18.07
C LEU A 73 -10.36 -6.34 -18.46
N VAL A 74 -10.52 -7.34 -17.58
CA VAL A 74 -10.15 -8.73 -17.91
C VAL A 74 -11.13 -9.34 -18.92
N GLN A 75 -12.41 -9.00 -18.89
CA GLN A 75 -13.36 -9.43 -19.93
C GLN A 75 -12.94 -8.93 -21.33
N ASP A 76 -12.51 -7.67 -21.42
CA ASP A 76 -12.10 -7.06 -22.69
C ASP A 76 -10.69 -7.48 -23.14
N ALA A 77 -9.80 -7.78 -22.19
CA ALA A 77 -8.39 -8.09 -22.44
C ALA A 77 -7.89 -9.23 -21.53
N PRO A 78 -8.37 -10.47 -21.75
CA PRO A 78 -8.19 -11.59 -20.80
C PRO A 78 -6.75 -12.07 -20.63
N PHE A 79 -5.86 -11.74 -21.57
CA PHE A 79 -4.46 -12.15 -21.56
C PHE A 79 -3.50 -10.97 -21.32
N ALA A 80 -4.02 -9.77 -21.04
CA ALA A 80 -3.18 -8.64 -20.70
C ALA A 80 -2.73 -8.74 -19.25
N GLY A 81 -1.41 -8.88 -19.02
CA GLY A 81 -0.85 -8.98 -17.66
C GLY A 81 -1.27 -7.84 -16.73
N SER A 82 -1.33 -6.59 -17.23
CA SER A 82 -1.82 -5.45 -16.45
C SER A 82 -3.31 -5.51 -16.10
N ALA A 83 -4.13 -6.12 -16.96
CA ALA A 83 -5.55 -6.35 -16.66
C ALA A 83 -5.71 -7.37 -15.53
N LEU A 84 -5.01 -8.50 -15.63
CA LEU A 84 -5.01 -9.55 -14.63
C LEU A 84 -4.49 -9.03 -13.29
N LEU A 85 -3.35 -8.33 -13.27
CA LEU A 85 -2.78 -7.74 -12.05
C LEU A 85 -3.71 -6.72 -11.40
N ALA A 86 -4.40 -5.89 -12.19
CA ALA A 86 -5.41 -4.98 -11.63
C ALA A 86 -6.54 -5.76 -10.94
N ARG A 87 -7.00 -6.87 -11.54
CA ARG A 87 -8.03 -7.72 -10.92
C ARG A 87 -7.53 -8.46 -9.69
N VAL A 88 -6.31 -8.99 -9.72
CA VAL A 88 -5.64 -9.61 -8.55
C VAL A 88 -5.69 -8.70 -7.34
N ARG A 89 -5.29 -7.43 -7.50
CA ARG A 89 -5.30 -6.43 -6.43
C ARG A 89 -6.70 -6.21 -5.88
N THR A 90 -7.69 -6.04 -6.76
CA THR A 90 -9.09 -5.87 -6.32
C THR A 90 -9.63 -7.13 -5.63
N HIS A 91 -9.30 -8.33 -6.11
CA HIS A 91 -9.65 -9.57 -5.44
C HIS A 91 -9.03 -9.66 -4.05
N ALA A 92 -7.76 -9.30 -3.90
CA ALA A 92 -7.08 -9.28 -2.61
C ALA A 92 -7.75 -8.29 -1.63
N LEU A 93 -8.15 -7.10 -2.08
CA LEU A 93 -8.91 -6.13 -1.26
C LEU A 93 -10.23 -6.70 -0.71
N PHE A 94 -10.90 -7.56 -1.49
CA PHE A 94 -12.14 -8.21 -1.09
C PHE A 94 -11.94 -9.63 -0.52
N HIS A 95 -10.71 -9.97 -0.09
CA HIS A 95 -10.35 -11.27 0.47
C HIS A 95 -10.65 -12.49 -0.43
N ARG A 96 -10.71 -12.27 -1.76
CA ARG A 96 -10.93 -13.33 -2.77
C ARG A 96 -9.60 -13.95 -3.21
N PHE A 97 -8.83 -14.43 -2.25
CA PHE A 97 -7.44 -14.86 -2.47
C PHE A 97 -7.30 -16.03 -3.45
N THR A 98 -8.22 -16.98 -3.47
CA THR A 98 -8.19 -18.10 -4.43
C THR A 98 -8.33 -17.60 -5.87
N ALA A 99 -9.23 -16.65 -6.12
CA ALA A 99 -9.39 -16.05 -7.45
C ALA A 99 -8.17 -15.21 -7.83
N ALA A 100 -7.62 -14.45 -6.88
CA ALA A 100 -6.39 -13.68 -7.10
C ALA A 100 -5.20 -14.58 -7.47
N LEU A 101 -5.00 -15.71 -6.80
CA LEU A 101 -3.93 -16.65 -7.13
C LEU A 101 -4.13 -17.28 -8.52
N ALA A 102 -5.37 -17.63 -8.88
CA ALA A 102 -5.66 -18.14 -10.21
C ALA A 102 -5.33 -17.12 -11.32
N ASP A 103 -5.66 -15.84 -11.11
CA ASP A 103 -5.30 -14.77 -12.05
C ASP A 103 -3.79 -14.55 -12.14
N LEU A 104 -3.04 -14.72 -11.04
CA LEU A 104 -1.59 -14.67 -11.06
C LEU A 104 -0.98 -15.80 -11.89
N ASP A 105 -1.54 -17.00 -11.80
CA ASP A 105 -1.09 -18.14 -12.61
C ASP A 105 -1.36 -17.88 -14.12
N VAL A 106 -2.49 -17.27 -14.46
CA VAL A 106 -2.78 -16.85 -15.84
C VAL A 106 -1.83 -15.74 -16.28
N ALA A 107 -1.56 -14.75 -15.42
CA ALA A 107 -0.66 -13.64 -15.73
C ALA A 107 0.79 -14.12 -15.97
N GLU A 108 1.23 -15.14 -15.22
CA GLU A 108 2.51 -15.82 -15.40
C GLU A 108 2.59 -16.52 -16.76
N GLN A 109 1.55 -17.28 -17.13
CA GLN A 109 1.46 -17.93 -18.45
C GLN A 109 1.46 -16.91 -19.60
N CYS A 110 0.93 -15.71 -19.36
CA CYS A 110 0.95 -14.60 -20.32
C CYS A 110 2.28 -13.82 -20.35
N GLY A 111 3.29 -14.24 -19.57
CA GLY A 111 4.63 -13.65 -19.58
C GLY A 111 4.80 -12.40 -18.71
N SER A 112 3.94 -12.19 -17.72
CA SER A 112 4.13 -11.12 -16.74
C SER A 112 5.44 -11.32 -15.96
N ALA A 113 6.11 -10.23 -15.60
CA ALA A 113 7.42 -10.30 -14.98
C ALA A 113 7.37 -11.00 -13.60
N PRO A 114 8.25 -11.97 -13.32
CA PRO A 114 8.25 -12.72 -12.05
C PRO A 114 8.29 -11.81 -10.81
N VAL A 115 9.13 -10.77 -10.83
CA VAL A 115 9.22 -9.80 -9.72
C VAL A 115 7.90 -9.12 -9.37
N THR A 116 7.04 -8.89 -10.37
CA THR A 116 5.71 -8.29 -10.15
C THR A 116 4.75 -9.31 -9.57
N LEU A 117 4.75 -10.52 -10.13
CA LEU A 117 3.91 -11.62 -9.65
C LEU A 117 4.25 -12.02 -8.22
N ASP A 118 5.54 -12.12 -7.91
CA ASP A 118 6.04 -12.48 -6.57
C ASP A 118 5.68 -11.44 -5.52
N ALA A 119 5.65 -10.15 -5.89
CA ALA A 119 5.19 -9.10 -4.98
C ALA A 119 3.69 -9.26 -4.65
N GLU A 120 2.84 -9.55 -5.64
CA GLU A 120 1.41 -9.80 -5.40
C GLU A 120 1.18 -11.12 -4.63
N ARG A 121 1.94 -12.18 -4.94
CA ARG A 121 1.90 -13.45 -4.20
C ARG A 121 2.29 -13.25 -2.74
N ALA A 122 3.31 -12.43 -2.45
CA ALA A 122 3.72 -12.14 -1.08
C ALA A 122 2.61 -11.45 -0.28
N VAL A 123 1.89 -10.48 -0.87
CA VAL A 123 0.74 -9.82 -0.26
C VAL A 123 -0.38 -10.83 0.04
N ILE A 124 -0.69 -11.72 -0.90
CA ILE A 124 -1.74 -12.73 -0.71
C ILE A 124 -1.32 -13.76 0.35
N PHE A 125 -0.08 -14.23 0.35
CA PHE A 125 0.43 -15.17 1.35
C PHE A 125 0.47 -14.57 2.75
N GLN A 126 0.84 -13.30 2.87
CA GLN A 126 0.70 -12.54 4.12
C GLN A 126 -0.73 -12.58 4.63
N ALA A 127 -1.70 -12.23 3.78
CA ALA A 127 -3.11 -12.18 4.17
C ALA A 127 -3.71 -13.56 4.52
N LEU A 128 -3.13 -14.65 3.98
CA LEU A 128 -3.49 -16.02 4.31
C LEU A 128 -2.75 -16.57 5.55
N GLY A 129 -1.87 -15.78 6.18
CA GLY A 129 -1.04 -16.24 7.31
C GLY A 129 0.10 -17.18 6.91
N ARG A 130 0.39 -17.31 5.62
CA ARG A 130 1.51 -18.10 5.05
C ARG A 130 2.80 -17.29 5.12
N TYR A 131 3.19 -16.90 6.33
CA TYR A 131 4.25 -15.93 6.57
C TYR A 131 5.63 -16.36 6.06
N ASP A 132 5.98 -17.64 6.18
CA ASP A 132 7.29 -18.13 5.73
C ASP A 132 7.45 -18.01 4.21
N GLU A 133 6.38 -18.24 3.45
CA GLU A 133 6.38 -18.09 1.99
C GLU A 133 6.40 -16.62 1.57
N ALA A 134 5.61 -15.77 2.22
CA ALA A 134 5.63 -14.33 1.99
C ALA A 134 7.02 -13.73 2.28
N LEU A 135 7.66 -14.17 3.36
CA LEU A 135 9.00 -13.74 3.73
C LEU A 135 10.04 -14.18 2.72
N ALA A 136 10.00 -15.42 2.25
CA ALA A 136 10.93 -15.91 1.24
C ALA A 136 10.87 -15.05 -0.03
N LEU A 137 9.66 -14.72 -0.50
CA LEU A 137 9.46 -13.84 -1.65
C LEU A 137 10.01 -12.42 -1.40
N CYS A 138 9.70 -11.82 -0.25
CA CYS A 138 10.19 -10.47 0.08
C CYS A 138 11.71 -10.43 0.28
N GLN A 139 12.30 -11.46 0.90
CA GLN A 139 13.76 -11.58 1.07
C GLN A 139 14.45 -11.73 -0.29
N ASN A 140 13.91 -12.53 -1.20
CA ASN A 140 14.41 -12.65 -2.56
C ASN A 140 14.35 -11.31 -3.30
N ALA A 141 13.24 -10.56 -3.17
CA ALA A 141 13.10 -9.24 -3.76
C ALA A 141 14.14 -8.25 -3.22
N VAL A 142 14.37 -8.22 -1.91
CA VAL A 142 15.39 -7.37 -1.27
C VAL A 142 16.80 -7.79 -1.69
N ALA A 143 17.09 -9.09 -1.79
CA ALA A 143 18.38 -9.61 -2.22
C ALA A 143 18.69 -9.29 -3.69
N SER A 144 17.67 -9.35 -4.55
CA SER A 144 17.79 -9.01 -5.97
C SER A 144 17.96 -7.50 -6.18
N ARG A 145 17.08 -6.70 -5.58
CA ARG A 145 17.13 -5.24 -5.68
C ARG A 145 16.48 -4.58 -4.45
N PRO A 146 17.29 -4.10 -3.49
CA PRO A 146 16.75 -3.39 -2.34
C PRO A 146 16.28 -1.99 -2.76
N ASP A 147 14.98 -1.77 -2.73
CA ASP A 147 14.37 -0.47 -2.98
C ASP A 147 13.25 -0.16 -1.98
N PHE A 148 12.62 0.99 -2.13
CA PHE A 148 11.57 1.44 -1.21
C PHE A 148 10.47 0.38 -1.04
N ALA A 149 10.00 -0.24 -2.12
CA ALA A 149 8.89 -1.17 -2.08
C ALA A 149 9.30 -2.50 -1.45
N SER A 150 10.41 -3.09 -1.88
CA SER A 150 10.86 -4.40 -1.36
C SER A 150 11.22 -4.34 0.13
N LEU A 151 11.85 -3.25 0.57
CA LEU A 151 12.18 -3.04 1.99
C LEU A 151 10.94 -2.80 2.84
N SER A 152 9.97 -2.06 2.32
CA SER A 152 8.73 -1.77 3.06
C SER A 152 7.88 -3.03 3.23
N ALA A 153 7.76 -3.85 2.18
CA ALA A 153 7.05 -5.13 2.25
C ALA A 153 7.70 -6.07 3.28
N LEU A 154 9.03 -6.23 3.25
CA LEU A 154 9.74 -7.05 4.23
C LEU A 154 9.61 -6.49 5.66
N ALA A 155 9.62 -5.16 5.82
CA ALA A 155 9.44 -4.52 7.13
C ALA A 155 8.07 -4.83 7.74
N VAL A 156 6.99 -4.78 6.95
CA VAL A 156 5.64 -5.12 7.39
C VAL A 156 5.57 -6.58 7.86
N LEU A 157 6.12 -7.52 7.07
CA LEU A 157 6.15 -8.94 7.47
C LEU A 157 6.94 -9.19 8.75
N GLN A 158 8.09 -8.52 8.93
CA GLN A 158 8.86 -8.60 10.16
C GLN A 158 8.10 -8.02 11.36
N ALA A 159 7.41 -6.89 11.15
CA ALA A 159 6.59 -6.26 12.18
C ALA A 159 5.46 -7.20 12.66
N GLU A 160 4.74 -7.83 11.74
CA GLU A 160 3.65 -8.77 12.07
C GLU A 160 4.14 -10.02 12.79
N ARG A 161 5.40 -10.43 12.59
CA ARG A 161 6.06 -11.51 13.35
C ARG A 161 6.64 -11.08 14.70
N GLY A 162 6.58 -9.79 15.03
CA GLY A 162 7.17 -9.24 16.26
C GLY A 162 8.68 -9.02 16.19
N GLU A 163 9.29 -9.06 15.00
CA GLU A 163 10.71 -8.75 14.78
C GLU A 163 10.96 -7.22 14.74
N ILE A 164 10.54 -6.51 15.79
CA ILE A 164 10.40 -5.05 15.84
C ILE A 164 11.69 -4.31 15.44
N ALA A 165 12.84 -4.73 15.96
CA ALA A 165 14.12 -4.08 15.66
C ALA A 165 14.54 -4.25 14.18
N GLY A 166 14.23 -5.40 13.58
CA GLY A 166 14.46 -5.66 12.17
C GLY A 166 13.57 -4.80 11.29
N ALA A 167 12.27 -4.78 11.61
CA ALA A 167 11.26 -3.99 10.91
C ALA A 167 11.58 -2.48 10.95
N GLU A 168 11.89 -1.90 12.12
CA GLU A 168 12.21 -0.48 12.24
C GLU A 168 13.43 -0.06 11.38
N ARG A 169 14.47 -0.92 11.34
CA ARG A 169 15.63 -0.70 10.48
C ARG A 169 15.24 -0.72 9.00
N LEU A 170 14.45 -1.70 8.58
CA LEU A 170 14.00 -1.84 7.19
C LEU A 170 13.10 -0.69 6.76
N PHE A 171 12.12 -0.30 7.59
CA PHE A 171 11.30 0.87 7.30
C PHE A 171 12.16 2.12 7.13
N SER A 172 13.10 2.37 8.06
CA SER A 172 14.02 3.52 8.00
C SER A 172 14.88 3.50 6.74
N GLU A 173 15.39 2.34 6.37
CA GLU A 173 16.17 2.16 5.14
C GLU A 173 15.34 2.35 3.87
N GLY A 174 14.12 1.79 3.83
CA GLY A 174 13.15 1.99 2.76
C GLY A 174 12.87 3.47 2.54
N ARG A 175 12.52 4.18 3.63
CA ARG A 175 12.28 5.64 3.62
C ARG A 175 13.47 6.42 3.05
N ARG A 176 14.71 6.11 3.46
CA ARG A 176 15.93 6.73 2.88
C ARG A 176 16.15 6.43 1.40
N ARG A 177 15.61 5.33 0.87
CA ARG A 177 15.65 4.98 -0.56
C ARG A 177 14.47 5.53 -1.35
N TYR A 178 13.50 6.19 -0.73
CA TYR A 178 12.40 6.81 -1.44
C TYR A 178 12.91 7.96 -2.32
N ARG A 179 12.58 7.92 -3.62
CA ARG A 179 12.94 8.94 -4.61
C ARG A 179 11.72 9.54 -5.31
N GLY A 180 10.51 9.10 -4.94
CA GLY A 180 9.27 9.60 -5.53
C GLY A 180 8.87 10.96 -4.98
N VAL A 181 8.01 11.66 -5.71
CA VAL A 181 7.47 12.97 -5.30
C VAL A 181 6.09 12.85 -4.62
N SER A 182 5.46 11.68 -4.69
CA SER A 182 4.16 11.44 -4.06
C SER A 182 4.30 11.30 -2.54
N PRO A 183 3.44 11.92 -1.73
CA PRO A 183 3.46 11.75 -0.28
C PRO A 183 2.84 10.42 0.18
N PHE A 184 2.00 9.77 -0.65
CA PHE A 184 1.21 8.61 -0.24
C PHE A 184 2.06 7.41 0.18
N PRO A 185 3.06 6.93 -0.59
CA PRO A 185 3.83 5.75 -0.19
C PRO A 185 4.53 5.94 1.16
N VAL A 186 5.08 7.14 1.41
CA VAL A 186 5.74 7.44 2.68
C VAL A 186 4.74 7.48 3.83
N ALA A 187 3.57 8.08 3.64
CA ALA A 187 2.53 8.09 4.66
C ALA A 187 2.00 6.68 4.98
N LEU A 188 1.89 5.81 3.96
CA LEU A 188 1.50 4.41 4.15
C LEU A 188 2.52 3.65 5.00
N ILE A 189 3.82 3.79 4.75
CA ILE A 189 4.83 3.09 5.56
C ILE A 189 4.95 3.67 6.97
N ASP A 190 4.80 4.99 7.13
CA ASP A 190 4.81 5.62 8.45
C ASP A 190 3.58 5.15 9.26
N PHE A 191 2.42 4.98 8.61
CA PHE A 191 1.25 4.36 9.22
C PHE A 191 1.50 2.90 9.65
N GLN A 192 2.13 2.09 8.79
CA GLN A 192 2.48 0.70 9.13
C GLN A 192 3.46 0.61 10.31
N ARG A 193 4.44 1.53 10.41
CA ARG A 193 5.27 1.67 11.61
C ARG A 193 4.44 1.97 12.85
N GLY A 194 3.46 2.88 12.74
CA GLY A 194 2.55 3.19 13.83
C GLY A 194 1.79 1.97 14.32
N LEU A 195 1.26 1.15 13.40
CA LEU A 195 0.59 -0.11 13.72
C LEU A 195 1.52 -1.10 14.44
N MET A 196 2.77 -1.25 13.97
CA MET A 196 3.78 -2.08 14.61
C MET A 196 4.01 -1.67 16.07
N TRP A 197 4.28 -0.38 16.31
CA TRP A 197 4.56 0.13 17.67
C TRP A 197 3.33 0.03 18.58
N ARG A 198 2.12 0.22 18.03
CA ARG A 198 0.85 0.00 18.75
C ARG A 198 0.70 -1.44 19.18
N ALA A 199 0.97 -2.41 18.29
CA ALA A 199 0.92 -3.84 18.59
C ALA A 199 1.94 -4.24 19.66
N GLN A 200 3.11 -3.59 19.69
CA GLN A 200 4.14 -3.76 20.72
C GLN A 200 3.77 -3.12 22.07
N GLY A 201 2.72 -2.29 22.11
CA GLY A 201 2.28 -1.56 23.31
C GLY A 201 3.01 -0.23 23.55
N ASP A 202 3.94 0.18 22.68
CA ASP A 202 4.56 1.50 22.76
C ASP A 202 3.67 2.55 22.09
N LEU A 203 2.68 3.01 22.85
CA LEU A 203 1.72 4.01 22.40
C LEU A 203 2.38 5.35 22.05
N LYS A 204 3.52 5.71 22.65
CA LYS A 204 4.22 6.97 22.35
C LYS A 204 4.90 6.92 20.99
N ALA A 205 5.57 5.80 20.69
CA ALA A 205 6.14 5.56 19.37
C ALA A 205 5.04 5.44 18.30
N ALA A 206 3.96 4.71 18.60
CA ALA A 206 2.81 4.59 17.70
C ALA A 206 2.22 5.95 17.32
N ARG A 207 1.96 6.79 18.33
CA ARG A 207 1.47 8.17 18.15
C ARG A 207 2.36 8.96 17.20
N THR A 208 3.67 8.91 17.40
CA THR A 208 4.67 9.65 16.61
C THR A 208 4.54 9.33 15.12
N TRP A 209 4.36 8.05 14.79
CA TRP A 209 4.29 7.59 13.41
C TRP A 209 2.93 7.80 12.76
N PHE A 210 1.82 7.65 13.51
CA PHE A 210 0.49 8.02 13.01
C PHE A 210 0.39 9.52 12.72
N ASP A 211 0.93 10.34 13.62
CA ASP A 211 1.04 11.80 13.46
C ASP A 211 1.92 12.20 12.27
N ALA A 212 3.03 11.48 12.02
CA ALA A 212 3.84 11.67 10.82
C ALA A 212 3.07 11.35 9.53
N ALA A 213 2.32 10.24 9.50
CA ALA A 213 1.49 9.86 8.36
C ALA A 213 0.36 10.88 8.10
N GLN A 214 -0.35 11.32 9.16
CA GLN A 214 -1.41 12.31 9.06
C GLN A 214 -0.89 13.68 8.66
N ARG A 215 0.24 14.16 9.19
CA ARG A 215 0.82 15.45 8.74
C ARG A 215 1.17 15.42 7.26
N ARG A 216 1.72 14.29 6.79
CA ARG A 216 2.14 14.12 5.40
C ARG A 216 0.94 14.06 4.45
N VAL A 217 -0.13 13.37 4.85
CA VAL A 217 -1.39 13.28 4.10
C VAL A 217 -2.54 13.55 5.08
N PRO A 218 -2.98 14.83 5.23
CA PRO A 218 -4.02 15.21 6.20
C PRO A 218 -5.37 14.50 6.00
N ALA A 219 -5.63 14.04 4.77
CA ALA A 219 -6.85 13.31 4.42
C ALA A 219 -6.75 11.80 4.70
N TYR A 220 -5.62 11.29 5.21
CA TYR A 220 -5.47 9.86 5.45
C TYR A 220 -6.33 9.40 6.63
N ALA A 221 -7.50 8.85 6.31
CA ALA A 221 -8.55 8.51 7.28
C ALA A 221 -8.04 7.55 8.37
N ALA A 222 -7.44 6.42 7.99
CA ALA A 222 -6.96 5.43 8.94
C ALA A 222 -5.89 5.98 9.89
N ALA A 223 -4.96 6.81 9.40
CA ALA A 223 -3.94 7.43 10.25
C ALA A 223 -4.55 8.39 11.28
N ARG A 224 -5.53 9.20 10.87
CA ARG A 224 -6.25 10.10 11.77
C ARG A 224 -7.00 9.33 12.85
N ASP A 225 -7.72 8.29 12.45
CA ASP A 225 -8.58 7.54 13.36
C ASP A 225 -7.72 6.79 14.41
N HIS A 226 -6.63 6.14 13.98
CA HIS A 226 -5.69 5.50 14.90
C HIS A 226 -4.90 6.50 15.77
N LEU A 227 -4.58 7.71 15.26
CA LEU A 227 -3.97 8.74 16.09
C LEU A 227 -4.91 9.15 17.23
N ALA A 228 -6.20 9.34 16.93
CA ALA A 228 -7.21 9.69 17.93
C ALA A 228 -7.37 8.60 19.00
N GLU A 229 -7.38 7.31 18.60
CA GLU A 229 -7.41 6.18 19.53
C GLU A 229 -6.21 6.20 20.50
N VAL A 230 -5.00 6.39 19.95
CA VAL A 230 -3.77 6.40 20.76
C VAL A 230 -3.71 7.62 21.68
N ASP A 231 -4.15 8.78 21.23
CA ASP A 231 -4.24 10.00 22.04
C ASP A 231 -5.19 9.81 23.23
N ALA A 232 -6.36 9.20 23.01
CA ALA A 232 -7.30 8.87 24.07
C ALA A 232 -6.72 7.88 25.09
N ALA A 233 -6.04 6.83 24.61
CA ALA A 233 -5.40 5.84 25.48
C ALA A 233 -4.29 6.46 26.34
N LEU A 234 -3.44 7.33 25.77
CA LEU A 234 -2.37 8.02 26.51
C LEU A 234 -2.91 9.00 27.56
N ALA A 235 -4.01 9.69 27.25
CA ALA A 235 -4.68 10.57 28.21
C ALA A 235 -5.28 9.79 29.39
N GLY A 236 -5.88 8.62 29.13
CA GLY A 236 -6.48 7.75 30.15
C GLY A 236 -5.48 7.10 31.12
N VAL A 237 -4.21 6.94 30.73
CA VAL A 237 -3.13 6.40 31.59
C VAL A 237 -2.51 7.48 32.50
N SER A 238 -2.85 8.76 32.27
CA SER A 238 -2.30 9.90 33.02
C SER A 238 -3.11 10.28 34.28
N HIS A 239 -4.04 9.40 34.71
CA HIS A 239 -4.87 9.53 35.91
C HIS A 239 -4.66 8.35 36.85
#